data_AF-B2FKB7-F1
#
_entry.id   AF-B2FKB7-F1
#
_cell.length_a   1.000
_cell.length_b   1.000
_cell.length_c   1.000
_cell.angle_alpha   90.00
_cell.angle_beta   90.00
_cell.angle_gamma   90.00
#
_symmetry.space_group_name_H-M   'P 1'
#
loop_
_entity.id
_entity.type
_entity.pdbx_description
1 polymer ?
#
loop_
_entity_poly.entity_id
_entity_poly.type
_entity_poly.pdbx_seq_one_letter_code
_entity_poly.pdbx_strand_id
1 'polypeptide(L)'
;MNTADLDAFARRVLAFHAVRAPAIPRWALDVARRSESPVCAFCTAPLDLDRRHSWGLSPLVPSSLAGPRDTENLRMACKRCITERGSRDLLAWPELSQRLPPEPLDALLADRLFVLQRSDNHLVEVGRFAKPASVLAQLQERWMHPRFVVHVQRHSDGWVLGWPLAHRADLTRNDLAALLRNMHQGQRLEHPDVVAFGLTEDVFQSAVWQLIALHALVIPLAQGEAPPPDRTFENRWMARYPSLSQIRRRRQGAHETPWPSQGKDHARTYSDKPNAVRMRTQRQATRQEETKAQWLNARRRLAKRDAGVASGTLRAWLPGERAALQADVDDLAAAWLKARKRQSKGRPDTRDPLPLRQAQTIN
;
A
#
# COMPACT_ATOMS: atom_id res chain seq x y z
N MET A 1 31.49 9.30 0.15
CA MET A 1 31.63 7.85 -0.11
C MET A 1 32.93 7.58 -0.87
N ASN A 2 33.69 6.55 -0.50
CA ASN A 2 34.89 6.14 -1.23
C ASN A 2 34.57 5.10 -2.33
N THR A 3 35.55 4.79 -3.19
CA THR A 3 35.38 3.82 -4.28
C THR A 3 35.06 2.40 -3.80
N ALA A 4 35.67 1.95 -2.70
CA ALA A 4 35.45 0.60 -2.17
C ALA A 4 34.01 0.38 -1.66
N ASP A 5 33.42 1.42 -1.06
CA ASP A 5 32.03 1.43 -0.63
C ASP A 5 31.07 1.37 -1.83
N LEU A 6 31.39 2.10 -2.91
CA LEU A 6 30.62 2.08 -4.16
C LEU A 6 30.69 0.71 -4.84
N ASP A 7 31.86 0.07 -4.87
CA ASP A 7 32.03 -1.28 -5.42
C ASP A 7 31.29 -2.33 -4.58
N ALA A 8 31.27 -2.18 -3.25
CA ALA A 8 30.48 -3.03 -2.36
C ALA A 8 28.97 -2.86 -2.61
N PHE A 9 28.51 -1.61 -2.76
CA PHE A 9 27.14 -1.29 -3.14
C PHE A 9 26.77 -1.93 -4.49
N ALA A 10 27.59 -1.72 -5.52
CA ALA A 10 27.35 -2.24 -6.86
C ALA A 10 27.27 -3.78 -6.88
N ARG A 11 28.20 -4.47 -6.21
CA ARG A 11 28.16 -5.94 -6.08
C ARG A 11 26.85 -6.44 -5.47
N ARG A 12 26.35 -5.77 -4.42
CA ARG A 12 25.09 -6.14 -3.75
C ARG A 12 23.87 -5.89 -4.64
N VAL A 13 23.85 -4.76 -5.35
CA VAL A 13 22.83 -4.45 -6.37
C VAL A 13 22.80 -5.56 -7.42
N LEU A 14 23.93 -5.88 -8.04
CA LEU A 14 24.01 -6.90 -9.09
C LEU A 14 23.63 -8.29 -8.57
N ALA A 15 24.07 -8.67 -7.37
CA ALA A 15 23.71 -9.94 -6.74
C ALA A 15 22.19 -10.08 -6.53
N PHE A 16 21.49 -9.00 -6.15
CA PHE A 16 20.04 -9.01 -6.01
C PHE A 16 19.33 -9.34 -7.34
N HIS A 17 19.85 -8.79 -8.46
CA HIS A 17 19.29 -9.01 -9.80
C HIS A 17 19.73 -10.33 -10.45
N ALA A 18 20.80 -10.95 -9.97
CA ALA A 18 21.28 -12.24 -10.47
C ALA A 18 20.45 -13.45 -10.01
N VAL A 19 19.53 -13.28 -9.05
CA VAL A 19 18.71 -14.37 -8.51
C VAL A 19 17.78 -14.91 -9.60
N ARG A 20 18.03 -16.15 -10.03
CA ARG A 20 17.29 -16.85 -11.09
C ARG A 20 15.86 -17.19 -10.64
N ALA A 21 14.95 -17.26 -11.62
CA ALA A 21 13.63 -17.83 -11.41
C ALA A 21 13.76 -19.27 -10.85
N PRO A 22 12.92 -19.67 -9.89
CA PRO A 22 12.94 -21.03 -9.35
C PRO A 22 12.73 -22.07 -10.45
N ALA A 23 13.29 -23.26 -10.25
CA ALA A 23 13.09 -24.39 -11.16
C ALA A 23 11.58 -24.66 -11.36
N ILE A 24 11.20 -25.11 -12.57
CA ILE A 24 9.80 -25.40 -12.91
C ILE A 24 9.28 -26.46 -11.92
N PRO A 25 8.30 -26.13 -11.07
CA PRO A 25 7.78 -27.08 -10.10
C PRO A 25 6.97 -28.18 -10.79
N ARG A 26 6.97 -29.39 -10.20
CA ARG A 26 6.32 -30.58 -10.78
C ARG A 26 4.84 -30.35 -11.13
N TRP A 27 4.10 -29.66 -10.27
CA TRP A 27 2.67 -29.38 -10.51
C TRP A 27 2.42 -28.57 -11.79
N ALA A 28 3.37 -27.73 -12.20
CA ALA A 28 3.21 -26.92 -13.41
C ALA A 28 3.35 -27.77 -14.69
N LEU A 29 4.16 -28.84 -14.63
CA LEU A 29 4.20 -29.84 -15.69
C LEU A 29 2.85 -30.56 -15.80
N ASP A 30 2.23 -30.88 -14.66
CA ASP A 30 0.95 -31.58 -14.64
C ASP A 30 -0.21 -30.71 -15.16
N VAL A 31 -0.21 -29.41 -14.85
CA VAL A 31 -1.18 -28.44 -15.40
C VAL A 31 -0.96 -28.25 -16.91
N ALA A 32 0.29 -28.09 -17.36
CA ALA A 32 0.61 -27.95 -18.78
C ALA A 32 0.13 -29.15 -19.60
N ARG A 33 0.37 -30.37 -19.10
CA ARG A 33 -0.02 -31.63 -19.77
C ARG A 33 -1.52 -31.86 -19.84
N ARG A 34 -2.30 -31.22 -18.98
CA ARG A 34 -3.78 -31.30 -19.00
C ARG A 34 -4.42 -30.29 -19.95
N SER A 35 -3.64 -29.35 -20.50
CA SER A 35 -4.11 -28.43 -21.53
C SER A 35 -4.12 -29.12 -22.89
N GLU A 36 -5.24 -29.06 -23.60
CA GLU A 36 -5.39 -29.69 -24.92
C GLU A 36 -4.45 -29.09 -25.99
N SER A 37 -4.04 -27.83 -25.82
CA SER A 37 -3.07 -27.16 -26.69
C SER A 37 -2.30 -26.09 -25.90
N PRO A 38 -1.20 -26.46 -25.21
CA PRO A 38 -0.43 -25.52 -24.41
C PRO A 38 0.29 -24.52 -25.34
N VAL A 39 0.01 -23.24 -25.16
CA VAL A 39 0.63 -22.15 -25.92
C VAL A 39 1.43 -21.21 -25.02
N CYS A 40 2.39 -20.52 -25.60
CA CYS A 40 3.14 -19.46 -24.94
C CYS A 40 2.23 -18.27 -24.63
N ALA A 41 2.18 -17.84 -23.37
CA ALA A 41 1.38 -16.69 -22.95
C ALA A 41 1.80 -15.35 -23.58
N PHE A 42 3.00 -15.26 -24.18
CA PHE A 42 3.55 -14.00 -24.71
C PHE A 42 3.64 -13.93 -26.23
N CYS A 43 3.41 -15.04 -26.94
CA CYS A 43 3.48 -15.06 -28.39
C CYS A 43 2.56 -16.09 -29.05
N THR A 44 1.67 -16.71 -28.26
CA THR A 44 0.69 -17.75 -28.68
C THR A 44 1.24 -18.97 -29.42
N ALA A 45 2.55 -19.06 -29.60
CA ALA A 45 3.20 -20.20 -30.24
C ALA A 45 2.99 -21.48 -29.42
N PRO A 46 2.76 -22.63 -30.06
CA PRO A 46 2.59 -23.91 -29.38
C PRO A 46 3.86 -24.28 -28.59
N LEU A 47 3.67 -24.89 -27.42
CA LEU A 47 4.73 -25.36 -26.55
C LEU A 47 4.95 -26.86 -26.74
N ASP A 48 6.20 -27.24 -27.02
CA ASP A 48 6.62 -28.64 -27.04
C ASP A 48 6.89 -29.11 -25.61
N LEU A 49 5.91 -29.78 -25.01
CA LEU A 49 5.99 -30.26 -23.63
C LEU A 49 7.00 -31.40 -23.42
N ASP A 50 7.34 -32.14 -24.48
CA ASP A 50 8.31 -33.23 -24.44
C ASP A 50 9.74 -32.67 -24.33
N ARG A 51 9.97 -31.51 -24.96
CA ARG A 51 11.23 -30.76 -24.82
C ARG A 51 11.19 -29.83 -23.61
N ARG A 52 11.52 -30.37 -22.43
CA ARG A 52 11.58 -29.62 -21.14
C ARG A 52 12.36 -28.31 -21.16
N HIS A 53 13.34 -28.15 -22.06
CA HIS A 53 14.15 -26.93 -22.17
C HIS A 53 13.60 -25.90 -23.16
N SER A 54 12.54 -26.23 -23.90
CA SER A 54 11.94 -25.35 -24.91
C SER A 54 10.97 -24.32 -24.31
N TRP A 55 10.50 -24.55 -23.09
CA TRP A 55 9.52 -23.75 -22.38
C TRP A 55 9.81 -23.68 -20.88
N GLY A 56 9.07 -22.82 -20.18
CA GLY A 56 9.10 -22.75 -18.73
C GLY A 56 8.01 -21.85 -18.17
N LEU A 57 8.14 -21.51 -16.88
CA LEU A 57 7.27 -20.56 -16.22
C LEU A 57 7.93 -19.19 -16.16
N SER A 58 7.18 -18.18 -16.57
CA SER A 58 7.56 -16.78 -16.47
C SER A 58 6.60 -16.05 -15.55
N PRO A 59 7.07 -15.29 -14.54
CA PRO A 59 6.20 -14.57 -13.65
C PRO A 59 5.61 -13.31 -14.33
N LEU A 60 4.33 -13.00 -14.19
CA LEU A 60 3.72 -11.76 -14.70
C LEU A 60 4.41 -10.52 -14.13
N VAL A 61 4.69 -10.53 -12.83
CA VAL A 61 5.53 -9.55 -12.14
C VAL A 61 6.79 -10.27 -11.67
N PRO A 62 7.99 -9.93 -12.19
CA PRO A 62 9.25 -10.51 -11.74
C PRO A 62 9.46 -10.43 -10.23
N SER A 63 10.07 -11.47 -9.63
CA SER A 63 10.42 -11.46 -8.19
C SER A 63 11.40 -10.35 -7.84
N SER A 64 12.29 -9.98 -8.78
CA SER A 64 13.18 -8.83 -8.67
C SER A 64 12.42 -7.49 -8.63
N LEU A 65 11.14 -7.46 -8.94
CA LEU A 65 10.22 -6.31 -8.84
C LEU A 65 9.17 -6.55 -7.74
N ALA A 66 9.44 -7.47 -6.81
CA ALA A 66 8.58 -7.96 -5.75
C ALA A 66 7.24 -8.58 -6.18
N GLY A 67 7.25 -9.26 -7.33
CA GLY A 67 6.20 -10.21 -7.66
C GLY A 67 6.13 -11.35 -6.64
N PRO A 68 4.91 -11.81 -6.28
CA PRO A 68 4.75 -12.93 -5.37
C PRO A 68 5.22 -14.24 -6.02
N ARG A 69 5.56 -15.24 -5.19
CA ARG A 69 6.08 -16.55 -5.67
C ARG A 69 5.00 -17.60 -5.89
N ASP A 70 3.73 -17.23 -5.75
CA ASP A 70 2.61 -18.14 -5.94
C ASP A 70 2.34 -18.43 -7.42
N THR A 71 1.49 -19.43 -7.63
CA THR A 71 1.18 -19.99 -8.94
C THR A 71 0.40 -19.01 -9.82
N GLU A 72 -0.39 -18.11 -9.24
CA GLU A 72 -1.19 -17.14 -9.99
C GLU A 72 -0.31 -16.10 -10.71
N ASN A 73 0.91 -15.86 -10.21
CA ASN A 73 1.89 -15.03 -10.89
C ASN A 73 2.56 -15.75 -12.07
N LEU A 74 2.44 -17.07 -12.22
CA LEU A 74 3.22 -17.81 -13.21
C LEU A 74 2.42 -18.06 -14.50
N ARG A 75 3.06 -17.85 -15.66
CA ARG A 75 2.51 -18.18 -16.98
C ARG A 75 3.48 -19.07 -17.76
N MET A 76 2.93 -20.00 -18.54
CA MET A 76 3.74 -20.81 -19.45
C MET A 76 4.25 -19.95 -20.59
N ALA A 77 5.53 -20.07 -20.90
CA ALA A 77 6.17 -19.30 -21.95
C ALA A 77 7.29 -20.09 -22.64
N CYS A 78 7.50 -19.82 -23.93
CA CYS A 78 8.63 -20.40 -24.65
C CYS A 78 9.95 -19.77 -24.18
N LYS A 79 11.05 -20.53 -24.31
CA LYS A 79 12.40 -20.10 -23.88
C LYS A 79 12.83 -18.78 -24.54
N ARG A 80 12.44 -18.55 -25.79
CA ARG A 80 12.71 -17.29 -26.51
C ARG A 80 12.09 -16.11 -25.78
N CYS A 81 10.79 -16.17 -25.48
CA CYS A 81 10.10 -15.08 -24.77
C CYS A 81 10.63 -14.88 -23.34
N ILE A 82 10.96 -15.96 -22.62
CA ILE A 82 11.58 -15.86 -21.29
C ILE A 82 12.93 -15.15 -21.35
N THR A 83 13.80 -15.56 -22.29
CA THR A 83 15.15 -15.01 -22.44
C THR A 83 15.09 -13.55 -22.85
N GLU A 84 14.25 -13.24 -23.83
CA GLU A 84 14.11 -11.89 -24.34
C GLU A 84 13.52 -10.94 -23.30
N ARG A 85 12.43 -11.32 -22.62
CA ARG A 85 11.84 -10.49 -21.58
C ARG A 85 12.82 -10.26 -20.42
N GLY A 86 13.51 -11.33 -20.00
CA GLY A 86 14.38 -11.31 -18.83
C GLY A 86 13.63 -10.88 -17.57
N SER A 87 14.21 -9.96 -16.80
CA SER A 87 13.64 -9.41 -15.56
C SER A 87 12.74 -8.19 -15.78
N ARG A 88 12.36 -7.87 -17.02
CA ARG A 88 11.48 -6.74 -17.33
C ARG A 88 10.04 -7.04 -16.90
N ASP A 89 9.36 -5.98 -16.46
CA ASP A 89 7.92 -5.98 -16.34
C ASP A 89 7.26 -6.06 -17.74
N LEU A 90 6.04 -6.60 -17.84
CA LEU A 90 5.33 -6.67 -19.14
C LEU A 90 5.14 -5.30 -19.78
N LEU A 91 4.89 -4.26 -18.98
CA LEU A 91 4.72 -2.90 -19.49
C LEU A 91 6.03 -2.28 -20.00
N ALA A 92 7.18 -2.81 -19.57
CA ALA A 92 8.50 -2.41 -20.04
C ALA A 92 9.01 -3.30 -21.19
N TRP A 93 8.13 -4.10 -21.80
CA TRP A 93 8.46 -4.97 -22.93
C TRP A 93 7.71 -4.52 -24.19
N PRO A 94 8.22 -3.52 -24.94
CA PRO A 94 7.48 -2.90 -26.04
C PRO A 94 7.17 -3.87 -27.19
N GLU A 95 8.00 -4.90 -27.41
CA GLU A 95 7.77 -5.91 -28.44
C GLU A 95 6.59 -6.85 -28.12
N LEU A 96 6.09 -6.86 -26.88
CA LEU A 96 4.99 -7.73 -26.46
C LEU A 96 3.69 -7.41 -27.20
N SER A 97 3.36 -6.12 -27.35
CA SER A 97 2.13 -5.69 -28.02
C SER A 97 2.12 -6.01 -29.51
N GLN A 98 3.28 -6.21 -30.12
CA GLN A 98 3.41 -6.62 -31.52
C GLN A 98 3.22 -8.13 -31.71
N ARG A 99 3.34 -8.92 -30.65
CA ARG A 99 3.30 -10.40 -30.69
C ARG A 99 1.96 -11.00 -30.30
N LEU A 100 1.17 -10.26 -29.52
CA LEU A 100 -0.11 -10.70 -29.04
C LEU A 100 -1.22 -9.92 -29.73
N PRO A 101 -2.32 -10.58 -30.14
CA PRO A 101 -3.55 -9.88 -30.48
C PRO A 101 -4.06 -9.06 -29.27
N PRO A 102 -4.92 -8.04 -29.49
CA PRO A 102 -5.38 -7.15 -28.43
C PRO A 102 -6.04 -7.87 -27.25
N GLU A 103 -6.94 -8.82 -27.51
CA GLU A 103 -7.69 -9.51 -26.45
C GLU A 103 -6.79 -10.35 -25.52
N PRO A 104 -5.89 -11.25 -26.03
CA PRO A 104 -4.91 -11.93 -25.18
C PRO A 104 -3.96 -10.99 -24.43
N LEU A 105 -3.59 -9.85 -25.05
CA LEU A 105 -2.76 -8.85 -24.40
C LEU A 105 -3.50 -8.19 -23.22
N ASP A 106 -4.75 -7.78 -23.42
CA ASP A 106 -5.57 -7.15 -22.38
C ASP A 106 -5.82 -8.11 -21.22
N ALA A 107 -6.12 -9.38 -21.50
CA ALA A 107 -6.26 -10.41 -20.48
C ALA A 107 -4.96 -10.59 -19.68
N LEU A 108 -3.80 -10.63 -20.36
CA LEU A 108 -2.50 -10.75 -19.72
C LEU A 108 -2.16 -9.54 -18.83
N LEU A 109 -2.51 -8.33 -19.27
CA LEU A 109 -2.32 -7.09 -18.49
C LEU A 109 -3.29 -7.02 -17.30
N ALA A 110 -4.52 -7.49 -17.44
CA ALA A 110 -5.48 -7.61 -16.36
C ALA A 110 -5.00 -8.61 -15.29
N ASP A 111 -4.49 -9.77 -15.70
CA ASP A 111 -3.87 -10.74 -14.81
C ASP A 111 -2.66 -10.16 -14.07
N ARG A 112 -1.79 -9.43 -14.78
CA ARG A 112 -0.66 -8.72 -14.16
C ARG A 112 -1.16 -7.73 -13.10
N LEU A 113 -2.17 -6.93 -13.40
CA LEU A 113 -2.74 -5.96 -12.47
C LEU A 113 -3.32 -6.64 -11.22
N PHE A 114 -3.96 -7.80 -11.40
CA PHE A 114 -4.47 -8.61 -10.30
C PHE A 114 -3.34 -9.10 -9.38
N VAL A 115 -2.24 -9.62 -9.96
CA VAL A 115 -1.06 -10.05 -9.21
C VAL A 115 -0.42 -8.89 -8.44
N LEU A 116 -0.35 -7.69 -9.04
CA LEU A 116 0.25 -6.51 -8.41
C LEU A 116 -0.43 -6.08 -7.10
N GLN A 117 -1.71 -6.42 -6.91
CA GLN A 117 -2.44 -6.13 -5.67
C GLN A 117 -1.93 -6.93 -4.46
N ARG A 118 -1.19 -8.02 -4.75
CA ARG A 118 -0.61 -8.97 -3.78
C ARG A 118 0.93 -8.99 -3.82
N SER A 119 1.54 -8.10 -4.61
CA SER A 119 2.99 -7.85 -4.59
C SER A 119 3.38 -7.00 -3.38
N ASP A 120 4.67 -6.98 -3.02
CA ASP A 120 5.14 -6.00 -2.04
C ASP A 120 4.94 -4.59 -2.61
N ASN A 121 4.28 -3.75 -1.84
CA ASN A 121 4.05 -2.36 -2.15
C ASN A 121 4.50 -1.46 -1.00
N HIS A 122 4.96 -0.27 -1.36
CA HIS A 122 5.20 0.81 -0.42
C HIS A 122 3.89 1.37 0.13
N LEU A 123 4.03 2.12 1.22
CA LEU A 123 3.00 3.01 1.70
C LEU A 123 2.61 4.04 0.61
N VAL A 124 1.37 4.48 0.73
CA VAL A 124 0.81 5.60 -0.03
C VAL A 124 0.86 6.86 0.82
N GLU A 125 1.04 8.02 0.19
CA GLU A 125 1.23 9.30 0.90
C GLU A 125 -0.02 9.83 1.61
N VAL A 126 -1.15 9.13 1.48
CA VAL A 126 -2.37 9.59 2.13
C VAL A 126 -2.30 9.45 3.65
N GLY A 127 -2.96 10.38 4.34
CA GLY A 127 -3.04 10.34 5.80
C GLY A 127 -3.70 9.07 6.35
N ARG A 128 -3.40 8.74 7.61
CA ARG A 128 -3.89 7.56 8.35
C ARG A 128 -5.38 7.27 8.20
N PHE A 129 -6.21 8.31 8.14
CA PHE A 129 -7.68 8.19 8.06
C PHE A 129 -8.24 8.23 6.64
N ALA A 130 -7.39 8.24 5.60
CA ALA A 130 -7.81 8.26 4.22
C ALA A 130 -8.79 7.12 3.91
N LYS A 131 -9.76 7.40 3.01
CA LYS A 131 -10.75 6.43 2.54
C LYS A 131 -10.05 5.23 1.90
N PRO A 132 -10.57 3.99 2.00
CA PRO A 132 -9.94 2.84 1.34
C PRO A 132 -9.90 3.05 -0.17
N ALA A 133 -10.95 3.65 -0.73
CA ALA A 133 -11.03 4.07 -2.13
C ALA A 133 -9.90 5.01 -2.54
N SER A 134 -9.52 5.99 -1.71
CA SER A 134 -8.41 6.90 -2.02
C SER A 134 -7.06 6.19 -2.12
N VAL A 135 -6.88 5.13 -1.33
CA VAL A 135 -5.64 4.34 -1.37
C VAL A 135 -5.63 3.35 -2.49
N LEU A 136 -6.77 2.74 -2.77
CA LEU A 136 -6.91 1.91 -3.94
C LEU A 136 -6.65 2.73 -5.20
N ALA A 137 -7.16 3.95 -5.31
CA ALA A 137 -6.92 4.84 -6.45
C ALA A 137 -5.43 5.16 -6.65
N GLN A 138 -4.70 5.55 -5.58
CA GLN A 138 -3.26 5.80 -5.70
C GLN A 138 -2.47 4.54 -6.05
N LEU A 139 -2.87 3.37 -5.56
CA LEU A 139 -2.21 2.12 -5.90
C LEU A 139 -2.52 1.69 -7.34
N GLN A 140 -3.77 1.83 -7.78
CA GLN A 140 -4.19 1.56 -9.15
C GLN A 140 -3.42 2.44 -10.14
N GLU A 141 -3.34 3.74 -9.86
CA GLU A 141 -2.53 4.67 -10.64
C GLU A 141 -1.10 4.15 -10.78
N ARG A 142 -0.50 3.73 -9.65
CA ARG A 142 0.87 3.21 -9.68
C ARG A 142 1.04 1.92 -10.47
N TRP A 143 0.02 1.07 -10.51
CA TRP A 143 0.09 -0.22 -11.19
C TRP A 143 -0.08 -0.13 -12.72
N MET A 144 -0.56 1.01 -13.21
CA MET A 144 -0.62 1.30 -14.66
C MET A 144 0.76 1.49 -15.29
N HIS A 145 1.80 1.68 -14.47
CA HIS A 145 3.16 1.92 -14.93
C HIS A 145 4.06 0.69 -14.68
N PRO A 146 5.14 0.53 -15.47
CA PRO A 146 6.14 -0.50 -15.20
C PRO A 146 6.77 -0.29 -13.82
N ARG A 147 6.95 -1.37 -13.06
CA ARG A 147 7.68 -1.31 -11.81
C ARG A 147 9.18 -1.34 -12.06
N PHE A 148 9.93 -0.62 -11.22
CA PHE A 148 11.38 -0.73 -11.15
C PHE A 148 11.84 -0.75 -9.69
N VAL A 149 13.06 -1.23 -9.48
CA VAL A 149 13.68 -1.27 -8.15
C VAL A 149 14.78 -0.25 -8.07
N VAL A 150 14.80 0.47 -6.94
CA VAL A 150 15.89 1.34 -6.52
C VAL A 150 16.45 0.77 -5.23
N HIS A 151 17.74 0.53 -5.21
CA HIS A 151 18.45 0.07 -4.03
C HIS A 151 18.97 1.25 -3.25
N VAL A 152 18.95 1.14 -1.94
CA VAL A 152 19.43 2.18 -1.05
C VAL A 152 20.32 1.64 0.05
N GLN A 153 21.39 2.38 0.33
CA GLN A 153 22.34 2.07 1.39
C GLN A 153 22.76 3.36 2.11
N ARG A 154 22.81 3.31 3.44
CA ARG A 154 23.38 4.39 4.25
C ARG A 154 24.91 4.32 4.18
N HIS A 155 25.58 5.47 4.15
CA HIS A 155 27.03 5.59 4.31
C HIS A 155 27.37 6.71 5.29
N SER A 156 28.65 6.93 5.59
CA SER A 156 29.14 7.90 6.59
C SER A 156 28.45 9.26 6.57
N ASP A 157 28.29 9.85 5.38
CA ASP A 157 27.85 11.25 5.23
C ASP A 157 26.47 11.40 4.54
N GLY A 158 25.64 10.34 4.54
CA GLY A 158 24.36 10.34 3.82
C GLY A 158 23.95 9.00 3.25
N TRP A 159 23.36 9.03 2.06
CA TRP A 159 22.71 7.88 1.44
C TRP A 159 23.08 7.70 -0.02
N VAL A 160 23.11 6.45 -0.47
CA VAL A 160 23.28 6.09 -1.88
C VAL A 160 22.01 5.46 -2.38
N LEU A 161 21.54 5.95 -3.53
CA LEU A 161 20.48 5.34 -4.31
C LEU A 161 21.03 4.81 -5.63
N GLY A 162 20.57 3.65 -6.09
CA GLY A 162 21.03 3.14 -7.39
C GLY A 162 20.35 1.88 -7.90
N TRP A 163 20.68 1.53 -9.14
CA TRP A 163 20.15 0.38 -9.86
C TRP A 163 21.12 -0.07 -10.96
N PRO A 164 20.98 -1.29 -11.52
CA PRO A 164 21.88 -1.79 -12.57
C PRO A 164 21.84 -0.94 -13.83
N LEU A 165 23.02 -0.69 -14.44
CA LEU A 165 23.17 0.09 -15.67
C LEU A 165 22.51 -0.59 -16.87
N ALA A 166 22.54 -1.93 -16.93
CA ALA A 166 21.88 -2.72 -17.97
C ALA A 166 20.36 -2.44 -18.10
N HIS A 167 19.77 -1.81 -17.09
CA HIS A 167 18.36 -1.42 -17.07
C HIS A 167 18.12 0.08 -17.32
N ARG A 168 19.16 0.88 -17.61
CA ARG A 168 19.06 2.33 -17.85
C ARG A 168 18.36 2.69 -19.17
N ALA A 169 18.30 1.77 -20.13
CA ALA A 169 17.66 2.01 -21.43
C ALA A 169 16.14 2.26 -21.33
N ASP A 170 15.53 1.99 -20.16
CA ASP A 170 14.14 2.32 -19.88
C ASP A 170 13.97 3.84 -19.72
N LEU A 171 13.12 4.46 -20.55
CA LEU A 171 12.88 5.91 -20.59
C LEU A 171 12.58 6.46 -19.19
N THR A 172 11.77 5.73 -18.41
CA THR A 172 11.42 6.10 -17.04
C THR A 172 12.66 6.25 -16.16
N ARG A 173 13.72 5.45 -16.35
CA ARG A 173 14.93 5.53 -15.51
C ARG A 173 15.86 6.68 -15.85
N ASN A 174 15.85 7.15 -17.10
CA ASN A 174 16.59 8.36 -17.45
C ASN A 174 15.95 9.60 -16.83
N ASP A 175 14.62 9.67 -16.83
CA ASP A 175 13.88 10.76 -16.18
C ASP A 175 14.12 10.78 -14.67
N LEU A 176 14.19 9.60 -14.03
CA LEU A 176 14.51 9.50 -12.61
C LEU A 176 15.95 9.90 -12.29
N ALA A 177 16.91 9.54 -13.15
CA ALA A 177 18.28 9.98 -13.01
C ALA A 177 18.41 11.51 -13.14
N ALA A 178 17.61 12.13 -14.03
CA ALA A 178 17.52 13.58 -14.15
C ALA A 178 16.85 14.21 -12.92
N LEU A 179 15.78 13.61 -12.41
CA LEU A 179 15.09 14.04 -11.19
C LEU A 179 16.02 14.04 -9.97
N LEU A 180 16.75 12.95 -9.74
CA LEU A 180 17.69 12.87 -8.62
C LEU A 180 18.79 13.92 -8.72
N ARG A 181 19.33 14.16 -9.93
CA ARG A 181 20.39 15.14 -10.16
C ARG A 181 19.90 16.58 -10.03
N ASN A 182 18.77 16.90 -10.66
CA ASN A 182 18.35 18.29 -10.86
C ASN A 182 17.46 18.79 -9.73
N MET A 183 16.57 17.94 -9.19
CA MET A 183 15.62 18.34 -8.14
C MET A 183 16.19 18.12 -6.74
N HIS A 184 16.92 17.02 -6.54
CA HIS A 184 17.47 16.65 -5.23
C HIS A 184 18.97 16.87 -5.11
N GLN A 185 19.58 17.51 -6.11
CA GLN A 185 21.02 17.82 -6.15
C GLN A 185 21.91 16.59 -5.90
N GLY A 186 21.43 15.41 -6.30
CA GLY A 186 22.13 14.15 -6.07
C GLY A 186 23.45 14.09 -6.82
N GLN A 187 24.53 13.84 -6.10
CA GLN A 187 25.86 13.66 -6.67
C GLN A 187 25.88 12.35 -7.45
N ARG A 188 26.13 12.42 -8.75
CA ARG A 188 26.32 11.21 -9.56
C ARG A 188 27.64 10.53 -9.15
N LEU A 189 27.56 9.22 -8.95
CA LEU A 189 28.69 8.37 -8.58
C LEU A 189 29.00 7.47 -9.78
N GLU A 190 30.17 7.63 -10.38
CA GLU A 190 30.53 6.87 -11.58
C GLU A 190 30.91 5.43 -11.21
N HIS A 191 30.21 4.47 -11.82
CA HIS A 191 30.51 3.05 -11.75
C HIS A 191 30.12 2.38 -13.08
N PRO A 192 30.91 1.42 -13.61
CA PRO A 192 30.65 0.80 -14.91
C PRO A 192 29.33 0.02 -14.99
N ASP A 193 28.93 -0.65 -13.90
CA ASP A 193 27.78 -1.56 -13.93
C ASP A 193 26.48 -1.04 -13.28
N VAL A 194 26.53 0.09 -12.56
CA VAL A 194 25.37 0.63 -11.84
C VAL A 194 25.24 2.13 -12.03
N VAL A 195 24.01 2.61 -12.06
CA VAL A 195 23.70 4.02 -11.91
C VAL A 195 23.55 4.28 -10.41
N ALA A 196 24.34 5.19 -9.86
CA ALA A 196 24.32 5.52 -8.44
C ALA A 196 24.34 7.04 -8.20
N PHE A 197 23.62 7.47 -7.17
CA PHE A 197 23.53 8.85 -6.71
C PHE A 197 23.73 8.93 -5.21
N GLY A 198 24.65 9.78 -4.77
CA GLY A 198 24.80 10.18 -3.38
C GLY A 198 23.84 11.31 -3.04
N LEU A 199 23.15 11.19 -1.91
CA LEU A 199 22.22 12.17 -1.36
C LEU A 199 22.58 12.50 0.08
N THR A 200 22.42 13.77 0.43
CA THR A 200 22.50 14.22 1.82
C THR A 200 21.24 13.81 2.60
N GLU A 201 21.33 13.77 3.94
CA GLU A 201 20.24 13.31 4.81
C GLU A 201 18.97 14.17 4.68
N ASP A 202 19.12 15.48 4.45
CA ASP A 202 18.04 16.46 4.38
C ASP A 202 17.13 16.28 3.16
N VAL A 203 17.68 15.87 2.02
CA VAL A 203 16.92 15.65 0.76
C VAL A 203 16.50 14.20 0.55
N PHE A 204 17.19 13.27 1.22
CA PHE A 204 17.01 11.83 1.00
C PHE A 204 15.57 11.36 1.12
N GLN A 205 14.85 11.79 2.17
CA GLN A 205 13.47 11.35 2.41
C GLN A 205 12.54 11.81 1.29
N SER A 206 12.67 13.08 0.87
CA SER A 206 11.89 13.65 -0.23
C SER A 206 12.14 12.90 -1.53
N ALA A 207 13.41 12.64 -1.85
CA ALA A 207 13.81 11.89 -3.04
C ALA A 207 13.19 10.48 -3.06
N VAL A 208 13.26 9.76 -1.94
CA VAL A 208 12.69 8.41 -1.83
C VAL A 208 11.18 8.39 -2.03
N TRP A 209 10.45 9.31 -1.39
CA TRP A 209 9.00 9.39 -1.56
C TRP A 209 8.60 9.75 -2.98
N GLN A 210 9.33 10.66 -3.63
CA GLN A 210 9.10 10.99 -5.03
C GLN A 210 9.37 9.81 -5.97
N LEU A 211 10.43 9.03 -5.73
CA LEU A 211 10.67 7.79 -6.48
C LEU A 211 9.50 6.79 -6.29
N ILE A 212 8.99 6.64 -5.08
CA ILE A 212 7.83 5.78 -4.78
C ILE A 212 6.56 6.28 -5.48
N ALA A 213 6.34 7.59 -5.50
CA ALA A 213 5.24 8.21 -6.24
C ALA A 213 5.35 7.88 -7.74
N LEU A 214 6.58 7.86 -8.25
CA LEU A 214 6.94 7.43 -9.61
C LEU A 214 7.14 5.91 -9.73
N HIS A 215 6.45 5.10 -8.94
CA HIS A 215 6.35 3.64 -9.10
C HIS A 215 7.61 2.83 -8.76
N ALA A 216 8.61 3.46 -8.15
CA ALA A 216 9.77 2.76 -7.61
C ALA A 216 9.39 1.84 -6.46
N LEU A 217 9.97 0.65 -6.45
CA LEU A 217 10.14 -0.14 -5.24
C LEU A 217 11.53 0.15 -4.67
N VAL A 218 11.60 1.04 -3.69
CA VAL A 218 12.83 1.38 -2.97
C VAL A 218 13.14 0.31 -1.91
N ILE A 219 14.29 -0.35 -2.01
CA ILE A 219 14.69 -1.48 -1.18
C ILE A 219 16.00 -1.18 -0.44
N PRO A 220 16.02 -1.27 0.90
CA PRO A 220 17.26 -1.14 1.65
C PRO A 220 18.16 -2.36 1.44
N LEU A 221 19.40 -2.10 1.02
CA LEU A 221 20.50 -3.07 1.04
C LEU A 221 21.10 -3.12 2.45
N ALA A 222 20.35 -3.67 3.40
CA ALA A 222 20.77 -3.65 4.81
C ALA A 222 22.18 -4.23 5.01
N GLN A 223 23.01 -3.55 5.80
CA GLN A 223 24.12 -4.15 6.53
C GLN A 223 23.61 -4.48 7.93
N GLY A 224 22.88 -5.59 8.12
CA GLY A 224 22.62 -6.18 9.44
C GLY A 224 21.86 -5.38 10.51
N GLU A 225 21.57 -4.08 10.33
CA GLU A 225 20.93 -3.26 11.36
C GLU A 225 19.41 -3.33 11.30
N ALA A 226 18.79 -3.48 12.47
CA ALA A 226 17.36 -3.41 12.66
C ALA A 226 16.84 -2.02 12.25
N PRO A 227 15.63 -1.91 11.66
CA PRO A 227 15.07 -0.63 11.28
C PRO A 227 14.97 0.32 12.49
N PRO A 228 15.22 1.63 12.31
CA PRO A 228 15.24 2.60 13.40
C PRO A 228 13.97 2.55 14.28
N PRO A 229 14.12 2.71 15.61
CA PRO A 229 13.00 2.61 16.55
C PRO A 229 12.02 3.78 16.44
N ASP A 230 12.51 4.99 16.09
CA ASP A 230 11.66 6.17 15.91
C ASP A 230 11.16 6.24 14.46
N ARG A 231 9.90 5.85 14.27
CA ARG A 231 9.29 5.76 12.95
C ARG A 231 8.39 6.97 12.71
N THR A 232 8.92 8.06 12.18
CA THR A 232 8.12 9.15 11.59
C THR A 232 7.53 8.71 10.23
N PHE A 233 6.73 9.53 9.55
CA PHE A 233 6.21 9.13 8.22
C PHE A 233 7.34 9.07 7.19
N GLU A 234 8.26 10.03 7.29
CA GLU A 234 9.41 10.25 6.41
C GLU A 234 10.25 8.96 6.33
N ASN A 235 10.67 8.40 7.46
CA ASN A 235 11.58 7.24 7.52
C ASN A 235 10.92 5.87 7.26
N ARG A 236 9.62 5.81 6.93
CA ARG A 236 8.86 4.54 6.81
C ARG A 236 8.72 4.02 5.39
N TRP A 237 9.35 4.64 4.40
CA TRP A 237 9.46 4.08 3.06
C TRP A 237 10.08 2.67 3.06
N MET A 238 10.82 2.26 4.09
CA MET A 238 11.32 0.88 4.23
C MET A 238 10.21 -0.16 4.47
N ALA A 239 9.02 0.26 4.92
CA ALA A 239 7.91 -0.63 5.19
C ALA A 239 7.27 -1.13 3.89
N ARG A 240 7.32 -2.44 3.68
CA ARG A 240 6.72 -3.13 2.54
C ARG A 240 5.53 -3.96 2.99
N TYR A 241 4.44 -3.88 2.24
CA TYR A 241 3.21 -4.61 2.52
C TYR A 241 2.85 -5.51 1.33
N PRO A 242 2.74 -6.82 1.52
CA PRO A 242 2.43 -7.74 0.44
C PRO A 242 0.96 -7.73 0.01
N SER A 243 0.06 -6.98 0.66
CA SER A 243 -1.34 -6.95 0.19
C SER A 243 -2.08 -5.66 0.51
N LEU A 244 -3.04 -5.32 -0.37
CA LEU A 244 -4.07 -4.31 -0.12
C LEU A 244 -4.74 -4.48 1.25
N SER A 245 -4.96 -5.72 1.69
CA SER A 245 -5.60 -6.00 2.98
C SER A 245 -4.79 -5.45 4.16
N GLN A 246 -3.46 -5.58 4.11
CA GLN A 246 -2.57 -5.11 5.17
C GLN A 246 -2.44 -3.58 5.11
N ILE A 247 -2.39 -2.99 3.91
CA ILE A 247 -2.46 -1.53 3.72
C ILE A 247 -3.80 -0.95 4.22
N ARG A 248 -4.91 -1.68 4.07
CA ARG A 248 -6.26 -1.27 4.54
C ARG A 248 -6.41 -1.38 6.05
N ARG A 249 -5.75 -2.36 6.68
CA ARG A 249 -5.73 -2.56 8.15
C ARG A 249 -5.11 -1.38 8.92
N ARG A 250 -4.50 -0.40 8.23
CA ARG A 250 -4.06 0.90 8.77
C ARG A 250 -5.08 1.63 9.66
N ARG A 251 -6.38 1.34 9.49
CA ARG A 251 -7.50 2.01 10.16
C ARG A 251 -7.79 1.49 11.57
N GLN A 252 -7.43 0.25 11.89
CA GLN A 252 -8.01 -0.48 13.01
C GLN A 252 -7.16 -0.46 14.29
N GLY A 253 -5.83 -0.31 14.19
CA GLY A 253 -4.93 -0.10 15.33
C GLY A 253 -4.62 -1.35 16.18
N ALA A 254 -3.41 -1.36 16.75
CA ALA A 254 -2.74 -2.40 17.55
C ALA A 254 -2.28 -3.66 16.78
N HIS A 255 -1.38 -3.49 15.81
CA HIS A 255 -0.50 -4.55 15.31
C HIS A 255 0.96 -4.10 15.49
N GLU A 256 1.89 -5.05 15.64
CA GLU A 256 3.36 -4.91 15.66
C GLU A 256 3.84 -3.74 14.78
N THR A 257 4.02 -2.57 15.39
CA THR A 257 3.75 -1.27 14.76
C THR A 257 4.52 -0.97 13.46
N PRO A 258 3.85 -0.69 12.30
CA PRO A 258 4.48 0.09 11.23
C PRO A 258 3.51 1.07 10.55
N TRP A 259 2.51 1.66 11.24
CA TRP A 259 1.75 2.78 10.66
C TRP A 259 1.98 4.14 11.35
N PRO A 260 2.35 5.23 10.64
CA PRO A 260 2.36 6.57 11.21
C PRO A 260 0.94 7.14 11.15
N SER A 261 0.42 7.64 12.27
CA SER A 261 -0.38 8.86 12.13
C SER A 261 0.50 9.89 11.46
N GLN A 262 -0.03 10.63 10.48
CA GLN A 262 0.56 11.94 10.18
C GLN A 262 0.87 12.61 11.52
N GLY A 263 2.06 13.18 11.65
CA GLY A 263 2.58 13.71 12.92
C GLY A 263 1.52 14.54 13.66
N LYS A 264 1.70 14.75 14.97
CA LYS A 264 0.75 15.55 15.78
C LYS A 264 0.45 16.93 15.16
N ASP A 265 1.34 17.40 14.27
CA ASP A 265 1.27 18.69 13.56
C ASP A 265 0.43 18.68 12.26
N HIS A 266 0.05 17.52 11.75
CA HIS A 266 -1.02 17.45 10.76
C HIS A 266 -2.36 17.61 11.49
N ALA A 267 -2.74 18.88 11.67
CA ALA A 267 -4.08 19.25 12.06
C ALA A 267 -5.07 18.45 11.21
N ARG A 268 -6.14 17.93 11.83
CA ARG A 268 -7.24 17.33 11.08
C ARG A 268 -7.83 18.42 10.20
N THR A 269 -7.39 18.54 8.95
CA THR A 269 -7.99 19.46 8.00
C THR A 269 -9.31 18.85 7.58
N TYR A 270 -10.32 19.11 8.40
CA TYR A 270 -11.69 18.83 8.05
C TYR A 270 -11.99 19.64 6.80
N SER A 271 -12.57 19.02 5.77
CA SER A 271 -13.01 19.78 4.60
C SER A 271 -13.94 20.92 5.04
N ASP A 272 -13.61 22.16 4.68
CA ASP A 272 -14.41 23.36 4.95
C ASP A 272 -15.57 23.56 3.96
N LYS A 273 -15.73 22.62 3.01
CA LYS A 273 -16.82 22.64 2.04
C LYS A 273 -18.15 22.57 2.79
N PRO A 274 -19.11 23.50 2.57
CA PRO A 274 -20.39 23.54 3.29
C PRO A 274 -21.15 22.22 3.27
N ASN A 275 -21.13 21.50 2.14
CA ASN A 275 -21.80 20.21 2.02
C ASN A 275 -21.11 19.11 2.86
N ALA A 276 -19.79 19.14 3.00
CA ALA A 276 -19.05 18.19 3.83
C ALA A 276 -19.29 18.42 5.33
N VAL A 277 -19.44 19.69 5.74
CA VAL A 277 -19.87 20.06 7.10
C VAL A 277 -21.30 19.56 7.35
N ARG A 278 -22.25 19.89 6.47
CA ARG A 278 -23.66 19.46 6.58
C ARG A 278 -23.82 17.94 6.68
N MET A 279 -23.14 17.19 5.82
CA MET A 279 -23.20 15.72 5.84
C MET A 279 -22.59 15.12 7.11
N ARG A 280 -21.58 15.76 7.72
CA ARG A 280 -21.01 15.31 9.00
C ARG A 280 -21.98 15.55 10.14
N THR A 281 -22.59 16.73 10.20
CA THR A 281 -23.60 17.07 11.21
C THR A 281 -24.80 16.12 11.11
N GLN A 282 -25.28 15.85 9.90
CA GLN A 282 -26.37 14.90 9.67
C GLN A 282 -25.99 13.48 10.12
N ARG A 283 -24.85 12.94 9.69
CA ARG A 283 -24.38 11.61 10.11
C ARG A 283 -24.18 11.50 11.62
N GLN A 284 -23.79 12.60 12.27
CA GLN A 284 -23.61 12.63 13.71
C GLN A 284 -24.95 12.61 14.45
N ALA A 285 -25.95 13.36 13.95
CA ALA A 285 -27.32 13.30 14.46
C ALA A 285 -27.92 11.90 14.29
N THR A 286 -27.82 11.32 13.09
CA THR A 286 -28.32 9.96 12.81
C THR A 286 -27.68 8.93 13.74
N ARG A 287 -26.35 8.96 13.94
CA ARG A 287 -25.67 8.03 14.88
C ARG A 287 -26.12 8.21 16.32
N GLN A 288 -26.41 9.43 16.76
CA GLN A 288 -26.91 9.68 18.10
C GLN A 288 -28.33 9.14 18.27
N GLU A 289 -29.19 9.29 17.26
CA GLU A 289 -30.54 8.75 17.23
C GLU A 289 -30.52 7.21 17.22
N GLU A 290 -29.69 6.59 16.37
CA GLU A 290 -29.52 5.14 16.29
C GLU A 290 -29.04 4.55 17.63
N THR A 291 -27.97 5.11 18.21
CA THR A 291 -27.43 4.64 19.49
C THR A 291 -28.42 4.84 20.64
N LYS A 292 -29.18 5.94 20.65
CA LYS A 292 -30.26 6.17 21.61
C LYS A 292 -31.39 5.14 21.45
N ALA A 293 -31.81 4.87 20.21
CA ALA A 293 -32.87 3.91 19.91
C ALA A 293 -32.47 2.49 20.32
N GLN A 294 -31.22 2.08 20.07
CA GLN A 294 -30.68 0.78 20.50
C GLN A 294 -30.68 0.65 22.02
N TRP A 295 -30.18 1.66 22.74
CA TRP A 295 -30.22 1.68 24.20
C TRP A 295 -31.65 1.60 24.76
N LEU A 296 -32.59 2.39 24.23
CA LEU A 296 -33.99 2.36 24.67
C LEU A 296 -34.67 1.03 24.33
N ASN A 297 -34.32 0.37 23.22
CA ASN A 297 -34.83 -0.95 22.87
C ASN A 297 -34.30 -2.01 23.84
N ALA A 298 -32.99 -2.04 24.09
CA ALA A 298 -32.38 -2.96 25.06
C ALA A 298 -32.99 -2.79 26.46
N ARG A 299 -33.16 -1.54 26.92
CA ARG A 299 -33.80 -1.24 28.21
C ARG A 299 -35.26 -1.71 28.26
N ARG A 300 -36.02 -1.54 27.18
CA ARG A 300 -37.41 -2.06 27.09
C ARG A 300 -37.45 -3.59 27.09
N ARG A 301 -36.52 -4.26 26.39
CA ARG A 301 -36.42 -5.72 26.37
C ARG A 301 -36.13 -6.29 27.75
N LEU A 302 -35.18 -5.68 28.47
CA LEU A 302 -34.86 -6.07 29.84
C LEU A 302 -36.06 -5.88 30.76
N ALA A 303 -36.72 -4.72 30.72
CA ALA A 303 -37.92 -4.44 31.52
C ALA A 303 -39.08 -5.41 31.22
N LYS A 304 -39.31 -5.74 29.93
CA LYS A 304 -40.34 -6.72 29.53
C LYS A 304 -40.03 -8.12 30.05
N ARG A 305 -38.76 -8.52 30.02
CA ARG A 305 -38.31 -9.82 30.54
C ARG A 305 -38.42 -9.87 32.06
N ASP A 306 -38.00 -8.83 32.77
CA ASP A 306 -38.16 -8.69 34.23
C ASP A 306 -39.64 -8.79 34.63
N ALA A 307 -40.54 -8.09 33.93
CA ALA A 307 -41.97 -8.17 34.17
C ALA A 307 -42.53 -9.58 33.91
N GLY A 308 -42.10 -10.25 32.83
CA GLY A 308 -42.52 -11.61 32.52
C GLY A 308 -41.99 -12.68 33.49
N VAL A 309 -40.83 -12.46 34.12
CA VAL A 309 -40.36 -13.29 35.24
C VAL A 309 -41.23 -13.05 36.46
N ALA A 310 -41.50 -11.79 36.80
CA ALA A 310 -42.30 -11.42 37.97
C ALA A 310 -43.75 -11.91 37.89
N SER A 311 -44.34 -11.92 36.69
CA SER A 311 -45.70 -12.42 36.44
C SER A 311 -45.79 -13.95 36.28
N GLY A 312 -44.66 -14.67 36.32
CA GLY A 312 -44.61 -16.12 36.09
C GLY A 312 -44.86 -16.55 34.64
N THR A 313 -45.01 -15.61 33.70
CA THR A 313 -45.26 -15.89 32.27
C THR A 313 -44.01 -16.39 31.54
N LEU A 314 -42.82 -16.07 32.07
CA LEU A 314 -41.54 -16.50 31.53
C LEU A 314 -40.73 -17.23 32.61
N ARG A 315 -39.86 -18.16 32.20
CA ARG A 315 -38.97 -18.88 33.13
C ARG A 315 -38.15 -17.92 33.99
N ALA A 316 -37.83 -18.32 35.22
CA ALA A 316 -36.90 -17.59 36.08
C ALA A 316 -35.55 -17.33 35.38
N TRP A 317 -34.85 -16.29 35.82
CA TRP A 317 -33.51 -15.97 35.38
C TRP A 317 -32.54 -17.09 35.76
N LEU A 318 -31.66 -17.48 34.83
CA LEU A 318 -30.50 -18.30 35.18
C LEU A 318 -29.45 -17.44 35.90
N PRO A 319 -28.57 -18.05 36.71
CA PRO A 319 -27.45 -17.34 37.32
C PRO A 319 -26.66 -16.53 36.29
N GLY A 320 -26.48 -15.23 36.52
CA GLY A 320 -25.72 -14.33 35.64
C GLY A 320 -26.45 -13.82 34.38
N GLU A 321 -27.56 -14.43 33.97
CA GLU A 321 -28.27 -14.08 32.72
C GLU A 321 -28.82 -12.65 32.74
N ARG A 322 -29.46 -12.25 33.85
CA ARG A 322 -29.96 -10.89 34.05
C ARG A 322 -28.83 -9.86 34.08
N ALA A 323 -27.72 -10.21 34.74
CA ALA A 323 -26.56 -9.33 34.86
C ALA A 323 -25.89 -9.10 33.49
N ALA A 324 -25.82 -10.13 32.64
CA ALA A 324 -25.32 -10.01 31.27
C ALA A 324 -26.19 -9.06 30.42
N LEU A 325 -27.51 -9.21 30.48
CA LEU A 325 -28.42 -8.31 29.76
C LEU A 325 -28.41 -6.88 30.29
N GLN A 326 -28.17 -6.69 31.59
CA GLN A 326 -27.96 -5.36 32.18
C GLN A 326 -26.64 -4.75 31.70
N ALA A 327 -25.56 -5.54 31.61
CA ALA A 327 -24.28 -5.08 31.07
C ALA A 327 -24.41 -4.63 29.60
N ASP A 328 -25.17 -5.37 28.77
CA ASP A 328 -25.48 -4.96 27.39
C ASP A 328 -26.22 -3.60 27.34
N VAL A 329 -27.16 -3.37 28.25
CA VAL A 329 -27.87 -2.08 28.37
C VAL A 329 -26.89 -0.95 28.75
N ASP A 330 -25.97 -1.22 29.65
CA ASP A 330 -24.99 -0.25 30.14
C ASP A 330 -23.94 0.10 29.07
N ASP A 331 -23.49 -0.89 28.29
CA ASP A 331 -22.60 -0.68 27.14
C ASP A 331 -23.26 0.18 26.06
N LEU A 332 -24.54 -0.08 25.75
CA LEU A 332 -25.32 0.73 24.82
C LEU A 332 -25.55 2.15 25.36
N ALA A 333 -25.73 2.32 26.68
CA ALA A 333 -25.82 3.63 27.31
C ALA A 333 -24.49 4.41 27.18
N ALA A 334 -23.36 3.75 27.42
CA ALA A 334 -22.03 4.34 27.25
C ALA A 334 -21.76 4.75 25.79
N ALA A 335 -22.18 3.93 24.82
CA ALA A 335 -22.10 4.24 23.40
C ALA A 335 -22.90 5.49 23.03
N TRP A 336 -24.13 5.62 23.53
CA TRP A 336 -24.97 6.82 23.34
C TRP A 336 -24.35 8.06 23.99
N LEU A 337 -23.87 7.98 25.23
CA LEU A 337 -23.22 9.11 25.93
C LEU A 337 -21.96 9.59 25.18
N LYS A 338 -21.20 8.67 24.60
CA LYS A 338 -20.03 8.98 23.76
C LYS A 338 -20.42 9.65 22.45
N ALA A 339 -21.52 9.24 21.82
CA ALA A 339 -22.07 9.90 20.64
C ALA A 339 -22.53 11.33 20.96
N ARG A 340 -23.20 11.53 22.11
CA ARG A 340 -23.68 12.84 22.60
C ARG A 340 -22.55 13.82 22.91
N LYS A 341 -21.51 13.39 23.64
CA LYS A 341 -20.33 14.23 24.00
C LYS A 341 -19.56 14.73 22.77
N ARG A 342 -19.64 14.03 21.63
CA ARG A 342 -19.04 14.49 20.37
C ARG A 342 -19.79 15.65 19.73
N GLN A 343 -21.09 15.82 20.02
CA GLN A 343 -21.92 16.91 19.50
C GLN A 343 -21.69 18.21 20.28
N SER A 344 -21.53 18.11 21.60
CA SER A 344 -21.27 19.28 22.46
C SER A 344 -19.92 19.95 22.18
N LYS A 345 -18.91 19.21 21.72
CA LYS A 345 -17.60 19.76 21.29
C LYS A 345 -17.62 20.48 19.93
N GLY A 346 -18.73 20.40 19.18
CA GLY A 346 -18.88 21.04 17.87
C GLY A 346 -19.74 22.30 17.89
N ARG A 347 -20.23 22.73 19.06
CA ARG A 347 -21.02 23.96 19.23
C ARG A 347 -20.06 25.04 19.74
N PRO A 348 -19.89 26.18 19.05
CA PRO A 348 -19.15 27.32 19.60
C PRO A 348 -19.82 27.74 20.91
N ASP A 349 -19.01 27.99 21.95
CA ASP A 349 -19.49 28.50 23.22
C ASP A 349 -19.98 29.94 23.00
N THR A 350 -21.29 30.15 22.98
CA THR A 350 -21.89 31.49 22.82
C THR A 350 -21.86 32.22 24.16
N ARG A 351 -20.67 32.40 24.71
CA ARG A 351 -20.40 33.21 25.91
C ARG A 351 -19.13 34.00 25.72
N ASP A 352 -19.16 34.89 24.73
CA ASP A 352 -18.34 36.10 24.74
C ASP A 352 -19.14 37.20 24.03
N PRO A 353 -19.55 38.27 24.71
CA PRO A 353 -20.14 39.42 24.04
C PRO A 353 -19.05 40.09 23.18
N LEU A 354 -19.32 40.19 21.88
CA LEU A 354 -18.49 40.91 20.93
C LEU A 354 -18.22 42.35 21.43
N PRO A 355 -16.98 42.86 21.40
CA PRO A 355 -16.73 44.25 21.72
C PRO A 355 -17.35 45.14 20.63
N LEU A 356 -18.19 46.08 21.09
CA LEU A 356 -18.76 47.17 20.30
C LEU A 356 -17.64 47.91 19.58
N ARG A 357 -17.66 47.88 18.24
CA ARG A 357 -16.84 48.78 17.42
C ARG A 357 -17.29 50.21 17.67
N GLN A 358 -16.45 51.00 18.33
CA GLN A 358 -16.59 52.45 18.36
C GLN A 358 -16.46 52.97 16.93
N ALA A 359 -17.48 53.71 16.50
CA ALA A 359 -17.44 54.50 15.29
C ALA A 359 -16.43 55.64 15.48
N GLN A 360 -15.35 55.63 14.70
CA GLN A 360 -14.56 56.82 14.46
C GLN A 360 -15.10 57.48 13.19
N THR A 361 -15.92 58.50 13.40
CA THR A 361 -16.12 59.62 12.48
C THR A 361 -14.80 60.32 12.26
N ILE A 362 -14.41 60.52 11.00
CA ILE A 362 -13.40 61.50 10.60
C ILE A 362 -14.05 62.40 9.55
N ASN A 363 -14.05 63.70 9.87
CA ASN A 363 -14.32 64.81 8.97
C ASN A 363 -13.21 64.97 7.94
#